data_AF-A0A351IY43-F1
#
_entry.id   AF-A0A351IY43-F1
#
_cell.length_a   1.000
_cell.length_b   1.000
_cell.length_c   1.000
_cell.angle_alpha   90.00
_cell.angle_beta   90.00
_cell.angle_gamma   90.00
#
_symmetry.space_group_name_H-M   'P 1'
#
loop_
_entity.id
_entity.type
_entity.pdbx_description
1 polymer ?
#
loop_
_entity_poly.entity_id
_entity_poly.type
_entity_poly.pdbx_seq_one_letter_code
_entity_poly.pdbx_strand_id
1 'polypeptide(L)'
;VNTHKTMPAAIRQLLQKNHALDGLLCPGHVASVIGWEAFSFVSQDLHLPAVVAGFEAFDILAALLRLVDMVKKQSPHCVNMYPRAVS
;
A
#
# COMPACT_ATOMS: atom_id res chain seq x y z
N VAL A 1 6.02 -8.54 -28.54
CA VAL A 1 6.20 -7.24 -27.82
C VAL A 1 5.92 -7.51 -26.35
N ASN A 2 6.83 -7.14 -25.44
CA ASN A 2 6.63 -7.30 -24.00
C ASN A 2 5.73 -6.16 -23.48
N THR A 3 4.65 -6.49 -22.78
CA THR A 3 3.66 -5.53 -22.24
C THR A 3 3.58 -5.53 -20.71
N HIS A 4 4.53 -6.16 -20.01
CA HIS A 4 4.58 -6.17 -18.54
C HIS A 4 4.68 -4.75 -17.96
N LYS A 5 4.08 -4.57 -16.78
CA LYS A 5 4.05 -3.30 -16.02
C LYS A 5 4.36 -3.58 -14.55
N THR A 6 4.84 -2.56 -13.85
CA THR A 6 5.10 -2.63 -12.41
C THR A 6 4.13 -1.73 -11.64
N MET A 7 3.62 -2.24 -10.51
CA MET A 7 2.71 -1.46 -9.68
C MET A 7 3.36 -0.23 -9.04
N PRO A 8 4.60 -0.29 -8.49
CA PRO A 8 5.24 0.89 -7.93
C PRO A 8 5.34 2.06 -8.93
N ALA A 9 5.69 1.79 -10.19
CA ALA A 9 5.78 2.84 -11.21
C ALA A 9 4.41 3.45 -11.54
N ALA A 10 3.36 2.62 -11.65
CA ALA A 10 2.01 3.10 -11.89
C ALA A 10 1.49 3.96 -10.72
N ILE A 11 1.69 3.51 -9.48
CA ILE A 11 1.26 4.23 -8.28
C ILE A 11 2.01 5.57 -8.16
N ARG A 12 3.33 5.60 -8.36
CA ARG A 12 4.10 6.85 -8.38
C ARG A 12 3.54 7.83 -9.39
N GLN A 13 3.22 7.36 -10.60
CA GLN A 13 2.71 8.22 -11.66
C GLN A 13 1.29 8.73 -11.40
N LEU A 14 0.43 7.89 -10.82
CA LEU A 14 -0.92 8.29 -10.42
C LEU A 14 -0.85 9.35 -9.32
N LEU A 15 -0.12 9.06 -8.24
CA LEU A 15 -0.11 9.91 -7.05
C LEU A 15 0.74 11.20 -7.18
N GLN A 16 1.44 11.41 -8.29
CA GLN A 16 2.07 12.70 -8.62
C GLN A 16 1.04 13.81 -8.89
N LYS A 17 -0.15 13.45 -9.35
CA LYS A 17 -1.24 14.41 -9.56
C LYS A 17 -1.97 14.59 -8.23
N ASN A 18 -2.39 15.82 -7.92
CA ASN A 18 -3.05 16.12 -6.65
C ASN A 18 -4.38 15.35 -6.54
N HIS A 19 -4.34 14.20 -5.86
CA HIS A 19 -5.48 13.32 -5.62
C HIS A 19 -5.84 13.41 -4.15
N ALA A 20 -7.14 13.57 -3.86
CA ALA A 20 -7.67 13.55 -2.50
C ALA A 20 -7.69 12.11 -1.95
N LEU A 21 -6.51 11.58 -1.63
CA LEU A 21 -6.33 10.26 -1.02
C LEU A 21 -5.63 10.43 0.33
N ASP A 22 -6.20 9.81 1.36
CA ASP A 22 -5.65 9.85 2.71
C ASP A 22 -4.77 8.63 3.03
N GLY A 23 -4.73 7.63 2.14
CA GLY A 23 -3.96 6.42 2.34
C GLY A 23 -4.11 5.42 1.18
N LEU A 24 -3.27 4.39 1.17
CA LEU A 24 -3.23 3.38 0.12
C LEU A 24 -3.36 1.96 0.68
N LEU A 25 -4.33 1.21 0.16
CA LEU A 25 -4.39 -0.24 0.31
C LEU A 25 -3.56 -0.88 -0.81
N CYS A 26 -2.40 -1.42 -0.47
CA CYS A 26 -1.43 -1.96 -1.42
C CYS A 26 -1.83 -3.34 -1.95
N PRO A 27 -1.45 -3.67 -3.21
CA PRO A 27 -1.84 -4.92 -3.86
C PRO A 27 -1.12 -6.14 -3.25
N GLY A 28 -1.87 -6.98 -2.52
CA GLY A 28 -1.35 -8.15 -1.82
C GLY A 28 -0.55 -9.13 -2.68
N HIS A 29 -1.10 -9.58 -3.83
CA HIS A 29 -0.41 -10.52 -4.71
C HIS A 29 0.82 -9.95 -5.42
N VAL A 30 0.87 -8.64 -5.62
CA VAL A 30 2.08 -8.03 -6.19
C VAL A 30 3.14 -7.97 -5.10
N ALA A 31 2.76 -7.55 -3.89
CA ALA A 31 3.64 -7.55 -2.72
C ALA A 31 4.17 -8.95 -2.38
N SER A 32 3.39 -10.02 -2.57
CA SER A 32 3.90 -11.39 -2.36
C SER A 32 5.01 -11.78 -3.33
N VAL A 33 5.13 -11.08 -4.47
CA VAL A 33 6.20 -11.30 -5.46
C VAL A 33 7.40 -10.38 -5.19
N ILE A 34 7.16 -9.12 -4.81
CA ILE A 34 8.21 -8.09 -4.75
C ILE A 34 8.54 -7.58 -3.34
N GLY A 35 7.91 -8.13 -2.30
CA GLY A 35 7.98 -7.66 -0.92
C GLY A 35 7.06 -6.47 -0.64
N TRP A 36 6.74 -6.22 0.63
CA TRP A 36 5.95 -5.05 1.02
C TRP A 36 6.77 -3.75 0.99
N GLU A 37 8.09 -3.82 1.19
CA GLU A 37 8.99 -2.67 1.18
C GLU A 37 9.04 -1.97 -0.18
N ALA A 38 8.69 -2.67 -1.27
CA ALA A 38 8.53 -2.07 -2.59
C ALA A 38 7.49 -0.94 -2.62
N PHE A 39 6.61 -0.85 -1.61
CA PHE A 39 5.60 0.20 -1.43
C PHE A 39 5.97 1.22 -0.35
N SER A 40 7.14 1.12 0.30
CA SER A 40 7.57 2.06 1.36
C SER A 40 7.66 3.52 0.90
N PHE A 41 7.86 3.74 -0.40
CA PHE A 41 7.84 5.08 -1.01
C PHE A 41 6.52 5.83 -0.81
N VAL A 42 5.40 5.12 -0.62
CA VAL A 42 4.09 5.75 -0.40
C VAL A 42 4.11 6.50 0.93
N SER A 43 4.71 5.92 1.97
CA SER A 43 4.91 6.61 3.24
C SER A 43 6.08 7.58 3.22
N GLN A 44 7.20 7.24 2.59
CA GLN A 44 8.45 8.01 2.67
C GLN A 44 8.45 9.24 1.75
N ASP A 45 7.98 9.07 0.50
CA ASP A 45 8.03 10.12 -0.51
C ASP A 45 6.69 10.88 -0.56
N LEU A 46 5.58 10.15 -0.47
CA LEU A 46 4.23 10.73 -0.62
C LEU A 46 3.56 11.10 0.71
N HIS A 47 4.18 10.76 1.85
CA HIS A 47 3.66 11.02 3.19
C HIS A 47 2.24 10.45 3.43
N LEU A 48 1.89 9.37 2.72
CA LEU A 48 0.61 8.68 2.84
C LEU A 48 0.78 7.35 3.59
N PRO A 49 -0.12 6.99 4.50
CA PRO A 49 -0.13 5.66 5.10
C PRO A 49 -0.40 4.60 4.02
N ALA A 50 0.29 3.47 4.12
CA ALA A 50 0.19 2.36 3.18
C ALA A 50 0.06 1.04 3.93
N VAL A 51 -0.86 0.18 3.51
CA VAL A 51 -1.05 -1.14 4.12
C VAL A 51 -1.15 -2.20 3.04
N VAL A 52 -0.29 -3.21 3.09
CA VAL A 52 -0.44 -4.44 2.29
C VAL A 52 -1.42 -5.36 3.02
N ALA A 53 -2.47 -5.80 2.33
CA ALA A 53 -3.50 -6.67 2.91
C ALA A 53 -3.71 -7.94 2.07
N GLY A 54 -4.29 -8.95 2.71
CA GLY A 54 -4.87 -10.10 2.02
C GLY A 54 -6.21 -9.76 1.35
N PHE A 55 -6.89 -10.79 0.85
CA PHE A 55 -8.13 -10.64 0.08
C PHE A 55 -9.37 -11.14 0.82
N GLU A 56 -9.22 -11.69 2.03
CA GLU A 56 -10.36 -12.07 2.85
C GLU A 56 -11.02 -10.82 3.44
N ALA A 57 -12.32 -10.89 3.68
CA ALA A 57 -13.08 -9.76 4.21
C ALA A 57 -12.46 -9.19 5.50
N PHE A 58 -11.96 -10.07 6.38
CA PHE A 58 -11.32 -9.65 7.62
C PHE A 58 -9.98 -8.92 7.39
N ASP A 59 -9.18 -9.34 6.40
CA ASP A 59 -7.91 -8.67 6.09
C ASP A 59 -8.14 -7.24 5.62
N ILE A 60 -9.12 -7.06 4.74
CA ILE A 60 -9.47 -5.76 4.17
C ILE A 60 -9.98 -4.84 5.29
N LEU A 61 -10.88 -5.34 6.15
CA LEU A 61 -11.40 -4.56 7.28
C LEU A 61 -10.29 -4.17 8.26
N ALA A 62 -9.39 -5.10 8.61
CA ALA A 62 -8.26 -4.82 9.50
C ALA A 62 -7.29 -3.81 8.89
N ALA A 63 -7.02 -3.91 7.58
CA ALA A 63 -6.15 -2.98 6.86
C ALA A 63 -6.75 -1.57 6.77
N LEU A 64 -8.05 -1.46 6.49
CA LEU A 64 -8.76 -0.18 6.51
C LEU A 64 -8.74 0.45 7.90
N LEU A 65 -8.99 -0.32 8.95
CA LEU A 65 -8.89 0.15 10.33
C LEU A 65 -7.48 0.70 10.61
N ARG A 66 -6.43 -0.01 10.16
CA ARG A 66 -5.05 0.44 10.34
C ARG A 66 -4.73 1.72 9.57
N LEU A 67 -5.22 1.85 8.33
CA LEU A 67 -5.10 3.08 7.55
C LEU A 67 -5.75 4.25 8.28
N VAL A 68 -7.01 4.10 8.72
CA VAL A 68 -7.74 5.15 9.44
C VAL A 68 -7.03 5.54 10.74
N ASP A 69 -6.49 4.59 11.49
CA ASP A 69 -5.71 4.87 12.70
C ASP A 69 -4.44 5.71 12.39
N MET A 70 -3.70 5.36 11.34
CA MET A 70 -2.51 6.11 10.92
C MET A 70 -2.85 7.52 10.42
N VAL A 71 -3.95 7.68 9.67
CA VAL A 71 -4.46 8.99 9.24
C VAL A 71 -4.80 9.85 10.45
N LYS A 72 -5.59 9.32 11.40
CA LYS A 72 -6.00 10.06 12.61
C LYS A 72 -4.82 10.48 13.48
N LYS A 73 -3.76 9.66 13.53
CA LYS A 73 -2.54 9.93 14.31
C LYS A 73 -1.48 10.73 13.56
N GLN A 74 -1.71 11.06 12.28
CA GLN A 74 -0.73 11.70 11.41
C GLN A 74 0.62 10.97 11.40
N SER A 75 0.58 9.63 11.42
CA SER A 75 1.75 8.75 11.54
C SER A 75 1.82 7.81 10.33
N PRO A 76 2.19 8.31 9.13
CA PRO A 76 2.21 7.51 7.93
C PRO A 76 3.33 6.47 7.97
N HIS A 77 2.95 5.20 7.89
CA HIS A 77 3.88 4.09 7.72
C HIS A 77 3.39 3.17 6.60
N CYS A 78 4.32 2.45 5.97
CA CYS A 78 4.01 1.28 5.18
C CYS A 78 4.01 0.06 6.11
N VAL A 79 2.94 -0.75 6.09
CA VAL A 79 2.76 -1.88 7.02
C VAL A 79 2.34 -3.13 6.26
N ASN A 80 2.99 -4.25 6.55
CA ASN A 80 2.57 -5.56 6.10
C ASN A 80 1.51 -6.15 7.04
N MET A 81 0.24 -6.17 6.61
CA MET A 81 -0.85 -6.88 7.30
C MET A 81 -1.22 -8.20 6.59
N TYR A 82 -0.36 -8.67 5.68
CA TYR A 82 -0.49 -9.96 5.03
C TYR A 82 0.77 -10.85 5.22
N PRO A 83 1.30 -10.99 6.45
CA PRO A 83 2.60 -11.64 6.71
C PRO A 83 2.61 -13.14 6.37
N ARG A 84 1.44 -13.76 6.20
CA ARG A 84 1.32 -15.16 5.80
C ARG A 84 1.69 -15.42 4.34
N ALA A 85 1.75 -14.39 3.50
CA ALA A 85 2.05 -14.52 2.07
C ALA A 85 3.06 -13.47 1.56
N VAL A 86 3.34 -12.43 2.35
CA VAL A 86 4.22 -11.33 1.98
C VAL A 86 5.35 -11.27 2.99
N SER A 87 6.58 -11.34 2.49
CA SER A 87 7.83 -11.11 3.23
C SER A 87 8.18 -9.63 3.21
#